data_AF-A0A956QHF6-F1
#
_entry.id   AF-A0A956QHF6-F1
#
_cell.length_a   1.000
_cell.length_b   1.000
_cell.length_c   1.000
_cell.angle_alpha   90.00
_cell.angle_beta   90.00
_cell.angle_gamma   90.00
#
_symmetry.space_group_name_H-M   'P 1'
#
loop_
_entity.id
_entity.type
_entity.pdbx_description
1 polymer ?
#
loop_
_entity_poly.entity_id
_entity_poly.type
_entity_poly.pdbx_seq_one_letter_code
_entity_poly.pdbx_strand_id
1 'polypeptide(L)'
;MAYKLFDLAGYAPDGSSVARALSEQGRTVGYTSLGSFADPPPKQWPEGFLQLHSVSSDGQLAVGESKQVSDWKAVLVELDAGRLRPLGEASRCLGVNVRGEAVGRVPVDKRTNLGFLWRDGQLEVVPESLCLLAINDQSQAVGLGLGGPALFLEEQPLALEPPADFEEAAAYGLSPDGRLVAGACRHQLQWQPCLWTRQGEGFRVELLEPGRGGVALGVNDQGRVVGYAFERPPMGFDRVAPWAVMASARVQAFEWAGGGLCPLQVEGTDLALKVATGINARGQVVGWGVSPSTPRLKRAFRLDPTQATRVTVRPARPDELDCLLELLPRLAAFDLPPRRLPQELWQGDADMLRAWARGYEPQCACWLALDESAAVVGCCAVRLRPELLSQKPSAHLELLAVGADNQGKGVGQALMQAAESWAREQGAVSMSLHVFANNQRARRFY
;
A
#
# COMPACT_ATOMS: atom_id res chain seq x y z
N MET A 1 -7.21 -0.08 -6.10
CA MET A 1 -8.17 -0.30 -4.99
C MET A 1 -8.84 1.03 -4.67
N ALA A 2 -10.15 1.04 -4.39
CA ALA A 2 -10.82 2.24 -3.90
C ALA A 2 -10.69 2.33 -2.37
N TYR A 3 -10.62 3.55 -1.86
CA TYR A 3 -10.39 3.81 -0.44
C TYR A 3 -11.42 4.80 0.10
N LYS A 4 -11.88 4.55 1.33
CA LYS A 4 -12.57 5.53 2.15
C LYS A 4 -11.52 6.25 2.99
N LEU A 5 -11.44 7.57 2.86
CA LEU A 5 -10.57 8.41 3.68
C LEU A 5 -11.21 8.68 5.06
N PHE A 6 -10.44 8.45 6.10
CA PHE A 6 -10.65 8.99 7.44
C PHE A 6 -9.58 10.04 7.68
N ASP A 7 -9.99 11.30 7.66
CA ASP A 7 -9.11 12.42 7.99
C ASP A 7 -8.92 12.48 9.51
N LEU A 8 -7.68 12.22 9.95
CA LEU A 8 -7.29 12.24 11.36
C LEU A 8 -6.72 13.62 11.75
N ALA A 9 -6.87 14.64 10.92
CA ALA A 9 -6.50 16.02 11.26
C ALA A 9 -7.29 16.59 12.45
N GLY A 10 -8.44 16.00 12.81
CA GLY A 10 -9.19 16.37 14.01
C GLY A 10 -8.37 16.33 15.31
N TYR A 11 -7.29 15.55 15.36
CA TYR A 11 -6.36 15.53 16.50
C TYR A 11 -5.50 16.81 16.64
N ALA A 12 -5.37 17.61 15.58
CA ALA A 12 -4.69 18.91 15.61
C ALA A 12 -5.21 19.84 14.49
N PRO A 13 -6.39 20.49 14.68
CA PRO A 13 -7.00 21.33 13.66
C PRO A 13 -6.06 22.45 13.17
N ASP A 14 -5.41 23.13 14.11
CA ASP A 14 -4.52 24.27 13.87
C ASP A 14 -3.04 23.88 13.74
N GLY A 15 -2.73 22.58 13.86
CA GLY A 15 -1.38 22.04 13.93
C GLY A 15 -1.08 21.01 12.84
N SER A 16 0.13 20.46 12.84
CA SER A 16 0.43 19.28 12.00
C SER A 16 0.02 18.01 12.73
N SER A 17 -0.46 17.00 12.00
CA SER A 17 -0.67 15.63 12.49
C SER A 17 -0.05 14.62 11.54
N VAL A 18 0.51 13.53 12.10
CA VAL A 18 1.16 12.45 11.36
C VAL A 18 0.74 11.11 11.97
N ALA A 19 0.13 10.23 11.16
CA ALA A 19 -0.07 8.83 11.55
C ALA A 19 1.20 8.02 11.26
N ARG A 20 1.65 7.23 12.24
CA ARG A 20 2.91 6.48 12.17
C ARG A 20 2.70 4.98 12.03
N ALA A 21 1.70 4.43 12.70
CA ALA A 21 1.45 2.99 12.70
C ALA A 21 -0.04 2.69 12.86
N LEU A 22 -0.39 1.46 12.48
CA LEU A 22 -1.74 0.94 12.43
C LEU A 22 -1.72 -0.53 12.89
N SER A 23 -2.60 -0.89 13.81
CA SER A 23 -2.77 -2.27 14.26
C SER A 23 -3.65 -3.09 13.30
N GLU A 24 -3.68 -4.41 13.48
CA GLU A 24 -4.58 -5.30 12.75
C GLU A 24 -6.05 -5.06 13.10
N GLN A 25 -6.32 -4.55 14.31
CA GLN A 25 -7.65 -4.11 14.73
C GLN A 25 -8.04 -2.74 14.15
N GLY A 26 -7.11 -2.03 13.50
CA GLY A 26 -7.35 -0.74 12.85
C GLY A 26 -7.09 0.47 13.74
N ARG A 27 -6.49 0.24 14.92
CA ARG A 27 -6.09 1.30 15.84
C ARG A 27 -4.90 2.03 15.26
N THR A 28 -5.05 3.34 15.05
CA THR A 28 -4.00 4.18 14.49
C THR A 28 -3.30 4.95 15.61
N VAL A 29 -1.98 5.08 15.55
CA VAL A 29 -1.20 5.93 16.48
C VAL A 29 -0.30 6.89 15.72
N GLY A 30 0.03 8.01 16.37
CA GLY A 30 0.91 9.00 15.77
C GLY A 30 1.22 10.18 16.68
N TYR A 31 1.56 11.30 16.04
CA TYR A 31 1.89 12.53 16.75
C TYR A 31 1.35 13.77 16.05
N THR A 32 1.17 14.82 16.83
CA THR A 32 0.81 16.16 16.39
C THR A 32 1.92 17.15 16.72
N SER A 33 1.79 18.39 16.24
CA SER A 33 2.67 19.49 16.67
C SER A 33 2.53 19.83 18.16
N LEU A 34 1.51 19.30 18.84
CA LEU A 34 1.19 19.59 20.25
C LEU A 34 1.29 18.35 21.16
N GLY A 35 1.52 17.15 20.62
CA GLY A 35 1.65 15.92 21.41
C GLY A 35 1.46 14.64 20.59
N SER A 36 0.74 13.66 21.15
CA SER A 36 0.45 12.36 20.52
C SER A 36 -1.03 12.15 20.33
N PHE A 37 -1.41 11.16 19.52
CA PHE A 37 -2.79 10.69 19.42
C PHE A 37 -2.86 9.18 19.15
N ALA A 38 -4.00 8.58 19.47
CA ALA A 38 -4.41 7.24 19.06
C ALA A 38 -5.90 7.24 18.66
N ASP A 39 -6.33 6.31 17.81
CA ASP A 39 -7.74 6.17 17.37
C ASP A 39 -8.36 4.84 17.85
N PRO A 40 -9.33 4.84 18.79
CA PRO A 40 -9.88 6.00 19.47
C PRO A 40 -8.89 6.59 20.49
N PRO A 41 -9.02 7.90 20.83
CA PRO A 41 -8.14 8.54 21.78
C PRO A 41 -8.24 7.87 23.15
N PRO A 42 -7.10 7.65 23.81
CA PRO A 42 -7.06 6.97 25.08
C PRO A 42 -7.64 7.85 26.18
N LYS A 43 -8.18 7.19 27.21
CA LYS A 43 -8.78 7.88 28.36
C LYS A 43 -7.65 8.40 29.26
N GLN A 44 -7.25 9.66 29.01
CA GLN A 44 -6.28 10.46 29.77
C GLN A 44 -4.81 10.03 29.62
N TRP A 45 -4.00 10.90 28.99
CA TRP A 45 -2.55 10.85 29.02
C TRP A 45 -2.00 12.07 29.78
N PRO A 46 -1.47 11.90 31.01
CA PRO A 46 -0.94 13.03 31.78
C PRO A 46 0.53 13.37 31.45
N GLU A 47 0.76 14.68 31.30
CA GLU A 47 2.00 15.48 31.34
C GLU A 47 3.22 15.14 30.44
N GLY A 48 3.70 16.15 29.71
CA GLY A 48 4.85 16.10 28.80
C GLY A 48 4.47 16.03 27.32
N PHE A 49 5.44 16.21 26.43
CA PHE A 49 5.22 16.07 24.98
C PHE A 49 5.53 14.63 24.57
N LEU A 50 4.50 13.83 24.29
CA LEU A 50 4.58 12.43 23.87
C LEU A 50 4.42 12.30 22.35
N GLN A 51 5.20 11.45 21.70
CA GLN A 51 5.03 11.07 20.30
C GLN A 51 5.01 9.55 20.18
N LEU A 52 3.95 8.99 19.59
CA LEU A 52 3.88 7.55 19.32
C LEU A 52 4.44 7.20 17.94
N HIS A 53 5.11 6.07 17.85
CA HIS A 53 5.83 5.62 16.66
C HIS A 53 5.39 4.25 16.17
N SER A 54 4.99 3.34 17.06
CA SER A 54 4.50 2.01 16.71
C SER A 54 3.40 1.55 17.67
N VAL A 55 2.59 0.59 17.21
CA VAL A 55 1.48 -0.03 17.94
C VAL A 55 1.52 -1.54 17.69
N SER A 56 1.26 -2.34 18.73
CA SER A 56 1.19 -3.80 18.63
C SER A 56 0.04 -4.23 17.71
N SER A 57 0.13 -5.43 17.13
CA SER A 57 -0.86 -5.92 16.17
C SER A 57 -2.28 -6.00 16.76
N ASP A 58 -2.40 -6.30 18.05
CA ASP A 58 -3.66 -6.30 18.82
C ASP A 58 -4.16 -4.90 19.24
N GLY A 59 -3.38 -3.83 18.99
CA GLY A 59 -3.75 -2.47 19.33
C GLY A 59 -3.78 -2.16 20.82
N GLN A 60 -3.15 -2.96 21.68
CA GLN A 60 -3.15 -2.74 23.14
C GLN A 60 -1.94 -1.94 23.62
N LEU A 61 -0.79 -2.14 22.99
CA LEU A 61 0.48 -1.52 23.35
C LEU A 61 0.92 -0.55 22.27
N ALA A 62 1.54 0.55 22.67
CA ALA A 62 2.25 1.45 21.77
C ALA A 62 3.60 1.82 22.35
N VAL A 63 4.51 2.23 21.48
CA VAL A 63 5.80 2.78 21.87
C VAL A 63 6.07 4.09 21.19
N GLY A 64 6.94 4.87 21.81
CA GLY A 64 7.31 6.18 21.31
C GLY A 64 8.33 6.86 22.20
N GLU A 65 8.27 8.18 22.21
CA GLU A 65 9.18 9.03 22.96
C GLU A 65 8.40 10.08 23.75
N SER A 66 8.81 10.32 24.99
CA SER A 66 8.27 11.38 25.84
C SER A 66 9.37 12.39 26.20
N LYS A 67 9.05 13.68 26.09
CA LYS A 67 9.93 14.77 26.51
C LYS A 67 9.53 15.27 27.89
N GLN A 68 10.41 15.09 28.87
CA GLN A 68 10.29 15.68 30.21
C GLN A 68 11.45 16.67 30.44
N VAL A 69 11.13 17.96 30.49
CA VAL A 69 12.02 19.11 30.79
C VAL A 69 13.24 19.29 29.86
N SER A 70 14.19 18.36 29.76
CA SER A 70 15.42 18.48 28.93
C SER A 70 15.59 17.39 27.87
N ASP A 71 15.16 16.15 28.14
CA ASP A 71 15.52 14.99 27.32
C ASP A 71 14.32 14.18 26.84
N TRP A 72 14.49 13.55 25.67
CA TRP A 72 13.56 12.58 25.13
C TRP A 72 13.91 11.19 25.63
N LYS A 73 12.92 10.48 26.17
CA LYS A 73 13.06 9.11 26.66
C LYS A 73 12.09 8.19 25.95
N ALA A 74 12.57 7.00 25.59
CA ALA A 74 11.76 5.92 25.06
C ALA A 74 10.73 5.45 26.09
N VAL A 75 9.50 5.23 25.63
CA VAL A 75 8.38 4.81 26.48
C VAL A 75 7.54 3.72 25.82
N LEU A 76 6.99 2.84 26.64
CA LEU A 76 5.91 1.91 26.30
C LEU A 76 4.62 2.37 26.97
N VAL A 77 3.51 2.28 26.24
CA VAL A 77 2.20 2.79 26.64
C VAL A 77 1.16 1.68 26.51
N GLU A 78 0.50 1.35 27.62
CA GLU A 78 -0.74 0.55 27.62
C GLU A 78 -1.90 1.47 27.26
N LEU A 79 -2.39 1.40 26.02
CA LEU A 79 -3.24 2.44 25.44
C LEU A 79 -4.56 2.62 26.19
N ASP A 80 -5.25 1.54 26.53
CA ASP A 80 -6.57 1.62 27.18
C ASP A 80 -6.48 1.91 28.68
N ALA A 81 -5.39 1.48 29.32
CA ALA A 81 -5.12 1.75 30.72
C ALA A 81 -4.47 3.13 30.96
N GLY A 82 -3.98 3.79 29.90
CA GLY A 82 -3.26 5.06 29.99
C GLY A 82 -1.93 4.97 30.75
N ARG A 83 -1.37 3.76 30.92
CA ARG A 83 -0.14 3.56 31.70
C ARG A 83 1.08 3.75 30.82
N LEU A 84 1.98 4.63 31.24
CA LEU A 84 3.26 4.90 30.58
C LEU A 84 4.41 4.29 31.39
N ARG A 85 5.30 3.58 30.71
CA ARG A 85 6.49 2.95 31.29
C ARG A 85 7.75 3.43 30.55
N PRO A 86 8.69 4.12 31.22
CA PRO A 86 9.99 4.43 30.65
C PRO A 86 10.80 3.17 30.35
N LEU A 87 11.52 3.15 29.24
CA LEU A 87 12.36 2.00 28.81
C LEU A 87 13.83 2.19 29.19
N GLY A 88 14.10 2.76 30.37
CA GLY A 88 15.45 3.02 30.88
C GLY A 88 16.17 4.14 30.11
N GLU A 89 17.42 3.88 29.69
CA GLU A 89 18.27 4.85 29.00
C GLU A 89 18.00 4.98 27.49
N ALA A 90 17.08 4.19 26.94
CA ALA A 90 16.71 4.28 25.52
C ALA A 90 16.24 5.69 25.14
N SER A 91 16.72 6.18 24.00
CA SER A 91 16.43 7.54 23.52
C SER A 91 15.31 7.56 22.49
N ARG A 92 15.07 6.46 21.78
CA ARG A 92 14.05 6.36 20.73
C ARG A 92 13.54 4.93 20.58
N CYS A 93 12.23 4.73 20.76
CA CYS A 93 11.57 3.44 20.57
C CYS A 93 10.72 3.45 19.29
N LEU A 94 10.91 2.46 18.43
CA LEU A 94 10.41 2.47 17.05
C LEU A 94 9.53 1.27 16.69
N GLY A 95 9.68 0.14 17.40
CA GLY A 95 8.86 -1.05 17.19
C GLY A 95 8.38 -1.65 18.50
N VAL A 96 7.19 -2.24 18.49
CA VAL A 96 6.64 -3.03 19.59
C VAL A 96 5.81 -4.17 19.04
N ASN A 97 5.80 -5.31 19.72
CA ASN A 97 4.96 -6.45 19.38
C ASN A 97 3.93 -6.76 20.49
N VAL A 98 3.10 -7.79 20.29
CA VAL A 98 2.04 -8.16 21.26
C VAL A 98 2.57 -8.68 22.60
N ARG A 99 3.82 -9.15 22.66
CA ARG A 99 4.48 -9.55 23.91
C ARG A 99 4.97 -8.35 24.72
N GLY A 100 4.89 -7.15 24.16
CA GLY A 100 5.48 -5.95 24.75
C GLY A 100 6.99 -5.87 24.58
N GLU A 101 7.58 -6.71 23.75
CA GLU A 101 8.98 -6.55 23.35
C GLU A 101 9.08 -5.29 22.50
N ALA A 102 10.05 -4.43 22.82
CA ALA A 102 10.19 -3.13 22.20
C ALA A 102 11.60 -2.92 21.67
N VAL A 103 11.72 -2.30 20.50
CA VAL A 103 13.00 -2.09 19.83
C VAL A 103 13.19 -0.65 19.42
N GLY A 104 14.45 -0.25 19.33
CA GLY A 104 14.80 1.11 18.95
C GLY A 104 16.30 1.36 18.96
N ARG A 105 16.69 2.54 19.44
CA ARG A 105 18.10 2.88 19.66
C ARG A 105 18.36 3.48 21.04
N VAL A 106 19.56 3.23 21.53
CA VAL A 106 20.08 3.71 22.81
C VAL A 106 21.44 4.39 22.58
N PRO A 107 21.70 5.56 23.19
CA PRO A 107 22.99 6.21 23.11
C PRO A 107 24.01 5.44 23.96
N VAL A 108 25.17 5.12 23.39
CA VAL A 108 26.29 4.51 24.11
C VAL A 108 27.31 5.57 24.52
N ASP A 109 27.49 6.56 23.65
CA ASP A 109 28.31 7.75 23.90
C ASP A 109 27.72 8.96 23.15
N LYS A 110 28.43 10.09 23.13
CA LYS A 110 27.95 11.34 22.49
C LYS A 110 27.77 11.25 20.96
N ARG A 111 28.32 10.24 20.30
CA ARG A 111 28.36 10.07 18.84
C ARG A 111 27.80 8.73 18.38
N THR A 112 27.75 7.73 19.26
CA THR A 112 27.36 6.36 18.92
C THR A 112 26.01 6.00 19.51
N ASN A 113 25.13 5.47 18.66
CA ASN A 113 23.91 4.78 19.09
C ASN A 113 24.02 3.31 18.69
N LEU A 114 23.43 2.44 19.50
CA LEU A 114 23.23 1.03 19.18
C LEU A 114 21.74 0.69 19.21
N GLY A 115 21.39 -0.40 18.54
CA GLY A 115 20.08 -1.01 18.67
C GLY A 115 19.86 -1.53 20.08
N PHE A 116 18.62 -1.54 20.54
CA PHE A 116 18.24 -2.24 21.77
C PHE A 116 17.02 -3.12 21.54
N LEU A 117 16.93 -4.19 22.33
CA LEU A 117 15.74 -4.97 22.59
C LEU A 117 15.35 -4.78 24.05
N TRP A 118 14.09 -4.44 24.31
CA TRP A 118 13.53 -4.40 25.64
C TRP A 118 12.56 -5.55 25.82
N ARG A 119 12.73 -6.35 26.86
CA ARG A 119 11.85 -7.47 27.22
C ARG A 119 11.81 -7.62 28.73
N ASP A 120 10.63 -7.89 29.28
CA ASP A 120 10.44 -8.20 30.70
C ASP A 120 11.06 -7.18 31.68
N GLY A 121 11.03 -5.88 31.33
CA GLY A 121 11.59 -4.82 32.17
C GLY A 121 13.09 -4.56 31.98
N GLN A 122 13.77 -5.33 31.15
CA GLN A 122 15.21 -5.22 30.90
C GLN A 122 15.49 -4.65 29.51
N LEU A 123 16.49 -3.78 29.42
CA LEU A 123 17.03 -3.28 28.17
C LEU A 123 18.32 -4.02 27.85
N GLU A 124 18.35 -4.66 26.69
CA GLU A 124 19.49 -5.38 26.14
C GLU A 124 20.01 -4.62 24.90
N VAL A 125 21.31 -4.33 24.88
CA VAL A 125 21.96 -3.68 23.74
C VAL A 125 22.29 -4.73 22.69
N VAL A 126 22.02 -4.43 21.43
CA VAL A 126 22.33 -5.28 20.27
C VAL A 126 23.56 -4.69 19.57
N PRO A 127 24.78 -5.16 19.88
CA PRO A 127 26.03 -4.52 19.44
C PRO A 127 26.25 -4.56 17.92
N GLU A 128 25.66 -5.52 17.23
CA GLU A 128 25.70 -5.65 15.77
C GLU A 128 24.74 -4.66 15.06
N SER A 129 23.92 -3.92 15.82
CA SER A 129 22.90 -3.00 15.32
C SER A 129 23.19 -1.55 15.70
N LEU A 130 23.03 -0.64 14.75
CA LEU A 130 23.03 0.81 14.99
C LEU A 130 21.63 1.31 15.39
N CYS A 131 20.58 0.64 14.95
CA CYS A 131 19.19 0.98 15.24
C CYS A 131 18.26 -0.15 14.78
N LEU A 132 17.35 -0.59 15.65
CA LEU A 132 16.25 -1.47 15.27
C LEU A 132 15.00 -0.64 15.00
N LEU A 133 14.32 -0.90 13.88
CA LEU A 133 13.29 -0.04 13.31
C LEU A 133 11.88 -0.63 13.38
N ALA A 134 11.76 -1.96 13.29
CA ALA A 134 10.49 -2.68 13.48
C ALA A 134 10.75 -4.06 14.09
N ILE A 135 9.74 -4.62 14.74
CA ILE A 135 9.72 -5.96 15.34
C ILE A 135 8.37 -6.60 15.08
N ASN A 136 8.33 -7.90 14.79
CA ASN A 136 7.09 -8.66 14.62
C ASN A 136 6.73 -9.48 15.87
N ASP A 137 5.58 -10.14 15.82
CA ASP A 137 5.09 -11.01 16.90
C ASP A 137 5.86 -12.35 17.00
N GLN A 138 6.93 -12.55 16.23
CA GLN A 138 7.86 -13.69 16.32
C GLN A 138 9.23 -13.30 16.92
N SER A 139 9.34 -12.11 17.52
CA SER A 139 10.59 -11.56 18.10
C SER A 139 11.68 -11.33 17.06
N GLN A 140 11.31 -11.21 15.78
CA GLN A 140 12.25 -10.87 14.72
C GLN A 140 12.21 -9.36 14.54
N ALA A 141 13.39 -8.74 14.58
CA ALA A 141 13.53 -7.31 14.41
C ALA A 141 14.27 -6.98 13.13
N VAL A 142 13.91 -5.90 12.46
CA VAL A 142 14.65 -5.40 11.31
C VAL A 142 15.22 -4.03 11.61
N GLY A 143 16.40 -3.74 11.06
CA GLY A 143 17.05 -2.46 11.28
C GLY A 143 18.34 -2.29 10.51
N LEU A 144 19.13 -1.32 10.95
CA LEU A 144 20.44 -1.02 10.40
C LEU A 144 21.52 -1.72 11.24
N GLY A 145 22.20 -2.70 10.67
CA GLY A 145 23.41 -3.30 11.23
C GLY A 145 24.68 -2.56 10.87
N LEU A 146 25.80 -2.95 11.48
CA LEU A 146 27.13 -2.41 11.19
C LEU A 146 27.57 -2.62 9.73
N GLY A 147 27.16 -3.74 9.13
CA GLY A 147 27.47 -4.12 7.74
C GLY A 147 26.38 -3.77 6.70
N GLY A 148 25.29 -3.12 7.10
CA GLY A 148 24.11 -2.91 6.25
C GLY A 148 22.81 -3.34 6.95
N PRO A 149 21.66 -3.25 6.26
CA PRO A 149 20.40 -3.69 6.86
C PRO A 149 20.40 -5.20 7.11
N ALA A 150 19.77 -5.60 8.21
CA ALA A 150 19.67 -7.00 8.59
C ALA A 150 18.35 -7.29 9.30
N LEU A 151 17.93 -8.55 9.21
CA LEU A 151 16.93 -9.14 10.09
C LEU A 151 17.66 -9.76 11.29
N PHE A 152 17.42 -9.22 12.48
CA PHE A 152 17.98 -9.68 13.73
C PHE A 152 17.10 -10.80 14.31
N LEU A 153 17.72 -11.96 14.49
CA LEU A 153 17.16 -13.15 15.15
C LEU A 153 17.84 -13.32 16.51
N GLU A 154 17.30 -14.20 17.37
CA GLU A 154 17.88 -14.49 18.69
C GLU A 154 19.32 -15.04 18.63
N GLU A 155 19.75 -15.61 17.48
CA GLU A 155 21.10 -16.20 17.33
C GLU A 155 22.06 -15.37 16.47
N GLN A 156 21.72 -15.09 15.20
CA GLN A 156 22.58 -14.33 14.28
C GLN A 156 21.76 -13.42 13.35
N PRO A 157 22.25 -12.19 13.06
CA PRO A 157 21.62 -11.33 12.07
C PRO A 157 21.74 -11.90 10.66
N LEU A 158 20.62 -11.95 9.96
CA LEU A 158 20.55 -12.32 8.55
C LEU A 158 20.64 -11.07 7.67
N ALA A 159 21.67 -10.98 6.84
CA ALA A 159 21.91 -9.82 5.99
C ALA A 159 20.81 -9.64 4.93
N LEU A 160 20.43 -8.38 4.69
CA LEU A 160 19.50 -7.98 3.63
C LEU A 160 20.30 -7.31 2.50
N GLU A 161 20.99 -8.13 1.72
CA GLU A 161 21.89 -7.63 0.69
C GLU A 161 21.13 -6.86 -0.41
N PRO A 162 21.64 -5.69 -0.84
CA PRO A 162 21.14 -5.01 -2.03
C PRO A 162 21.55 -5.74 -3.31
N PRO A 163 21.02 -5.37 -4.49
CA PRO A 163 21.58 -5.82 -5.76
C PRO A 163 23.07 -5.43 -5.88
N ALA A 164 23.86 -6.21 -6.60
CA ALA A 164 25.32 -6.10 -6.61
C ALA A 164 25.87 -4.73 -7.08
N ASP A 165 25.11 -4.00 -7.89
CA ASP A 165 25.42 -2.67 -8.41
C ASP A 165 24.98 -1.52 -7.48
N PHE A 166 24.33 -1.81 -6.35
CA PHE A 166 23.81 -0.82 -5.42
C PHE A 166 24.77 -0.61 -4.25
N GLU A 167 24.97 0.65 -3.86
CA GLU A 167 26.00 1.03 -2.89
C GLU A 167 25.53 0.89 -1.44
N GLU A 168 24.22 1.04 -1.20
CA GLU A 168 23.64 1.03 0.14
C GLU A 168 22.22 0.47 0.13
N ALA A 169 21.75 0.02 1.29
CA ALA A 169 20.35 -0.30 1.53
C ALA A 169 19.91 0.07 2.95
N ALA A 170 18.60 0.10 3.15
CA ALA A 170 17.97 0.23 4.44
C ALA A 170 16.61 -0.49 4.45
N ALA A 171 16.30 -1.11 5.58
CA ALA A 171 15.07 -1.85 5.81
C ALA A 171 14.23 -1.16 6.89
N TYR A 172 12.92 -1.03 6.66
CA TYR A 172 12.04 -0.20 7.47
C TYR A 172 10.82 -0.95 8.01
N GLY A 173 10.23 -1.82 7.19
CA GLY A 173 9.02 -2.56 7.52
C GLY A 173 9.26 -4.07 7.45
N LEU A 174 8.61 -4.81 8.35
CA LEU A 174 8.70 -6.26 8.45
C LEU A 174 7.27 -6.82 8.43
N SER A 175 7.00 -7.85 7.63
CA SER A 175 5.69 -8.51 7.64
C SER A 175 5.50 -9.29 8.94
N PRO A 176 4.26 -9.41 9.45
CA PRO A 176 3.96 -10.22 10.63
C PRO A 176 4.53 -11.64 10.60
N ASP A 177 4.53 -12.29 9.44
CA ASP A 177 5.11 -13.63 9.25
C ASP A 177 6.64 -13.67 9.12
N GLY A 178 7.29 -12.51 9.03
CA GLY A 178 8.75 -12.37 8.92
C GLY A 178 9.34 -12.72 7.55
N ARG A 179 8.51 -13.04 6.55
CA ARG A 179 8.99 -13.46 5.23
C ARG A 179 9.29 -12.30 4.28
N LEU A 180 8.75 -11.11 4.56
CA LEU A 180 8.88 -9.92 3.72
C LEU A 180 9.46 -8.75 4.51
N VAL A 181 10.39 -8.04 3.87
CA VAL A 181 10.97 -6.82 4.42
C VAL A 181 10.88 -5.70 3.38
N ALA A 182 10.22 -4.61 3.74
CA ALA A 182 10.14 -3.40 2.92
C ALA A 182 11.32 -2.47 3.20
N GLY A 183 11.90 -1.90 2.15
CA GLY A 183 12.91 -0.87 2.32
C GLY A 183 13.27 -0.10 1.06
N ALA A 184 14.53 0.29 0.96
CA ALA A 184 15.07 0.94 -0.22
C ALA A 184 16.55 0.59 -0.43
N CYS A 185 16.97 0.58 -1.69
CA CYS A 185 18.36 0.44 -2.10
C CYS A 185 18.82 1.71 -2.83
N ARG A 186 20.09 2.10 -2.67
CA ARG A 186 20.68 3.29 -3.28
C ARG A 186 21.61 2.91 -4.43
N HIS A 187 21.38 3.53 -5.60
CA HIS A 187 22.25 3.44 -6.77
C HIS A 187 22.39 4.84 -7.38
N GLN A 188 23.62 5.30 -7.61
CA GLN A 188 23.94 6.61 -8.19
C GLN A 188 23.21 7.77 -7.50
N LEU A 189 23.29 7.81 -6.16
CA LEU A 189 22.63 8.81 -5.28
C LEU A 189 21.09 8.74 -5.27
N GLN A 190 20.48 7.77 -5.94
CA GLN A 190 19.03 7.62 -5.98
C GLN A 190 18.58 6.40 -5.18
N TRP A 191 17.69 6.65 -4.22
CA TRP A 191 17.02 5.60 -3.46
C TRP A 191 15.83 5.06 -4.23
N GLN A 192 15.74 3.75 -4.35
CA GLN A 192 14.68 3.04 -5.05
C GLN A 192 13.99 2.09 -4.07
N PRO A 193 12.66 2.04 -4.04
CA PRO A 193 11.92 1.19 -3.13
C PRO A 193 12.13 -0.28 -3.50
N CYS A 194 12.35 -1.12 -2.49
CA CYS A 194 12.60 -2.54 -2.67
C CYS A 194 11.86 -3.40 -1.65
N LEU A 195 11.76 -4.68 -1.98
CA LEU A 195 11.19 -5.73 -1.14
C LEU A 195 12.17 -6.90 -1.08
N TRP A 196 12.60 -7.27 0.12
CA TRP A 196 13.28 -8.55 0.33
C TRP A 196 12.26 -9.63 0.66
N THR A 197 12.35 -10.75 -0.04
CA THR A 197 11.52 -11.95 0.19
C THR A 197 12.39 -13.10 0.65
N ARG A 198 12.00 -13.76 1.74
CA ARG A 198 12.73 -14.90 2.28
C ARG A 198 12.73 -16.07 1.30
N GLN A 199 13.91 -16.65 1.08
CA GLN A 199 14.16 -17.76 0.14
C GLN A 199 15.18 -18.71 0.78
N GLY A 200 14.73 -19.88 1.21
CA GLY A 200 15.56 -20.80 1.99
C GLY A 200 16.07 -20.13 3.28
N GLU A 201 17.39 -20.16 3.48
CA GLU A 201 18.05 -19.55 4.64
C GLU A 201 18.31 -18.04 4.48
N GLY A 202 18.12 -17.47 3.28
CA GLY A 202 18.45 -16.07 2.96
C GLY A 202 17.28 -15.24 2.45
N PHE A 203 17.61 -14.08 1.86
CA PHE A 203 16.65 -13.18 1.24
C PHE A 203 17.02 -12.89 -0.22
N ARG A 204 16.00 -12.74 -1.05
CA ARG A 204 16.12 -12.21 -2.41
C ARG A 204 15.48 -10.83 -2.47
N VAL A 205 16.20 -9.86 -3.03
CA VAL A 205 15.72 -8.49 -3.21
C VAL A 205 15.08 -8.29 -4.58
N GLU A 206 13.97 -7.56 -4.62
CA GLU A 206 13.31 -7.05 -5.82
C GLU A 206 13.13 -5.53 -5.70
N LEU A 207 13.45 -4.80 -6.77
CA LEU A 207 13.11 -3.37 -6.89
C LEU A 207 11.67 -3.25 -7.36
N LEU A 208 10.82 -2.51 -6.64
CA LEU A 208 9.39 -2.44 -6.93
C LEU A 208 9.08 -1.77 -8.28
N GLU A 209 9.92 -0.80 -8.69
CA GLU A 209 9.90 -0.17 -10.00
C GLU A 209 11.32 0.37 -10.31
N PRO A 210 12.17 -0.37 -11.05
CA PRO A 210 13.55 0.00 -11.30
C PRO A 210 13.70 1.41 -11.90
N GLY A 211 14.63 2.19 -11.35
CA GLY A 211 14.90 3.57 -11.72
C GLY A 211 13.98 4.59 -11.05
N ARG A 212 12.88 4.18 -10.43
CA ARG A 212 11.96 5.10 -9.75
C ARG A 212 12.46 5.46 -8.36
N GLY A 213 12.57 6.76 -8.08
CA GLY A 213 12.93 7.26 -6.76
C GLY A 213 11.83 7.00 -5.74
N GLY A 214 12.17 6.48 -4.56
CA GLY A 214 11.20 6.21 -3.51
C GLY A 214 11.73 5.37 -2.36
N VAL A 215 10.86 5.15 -1.38
CA VAL A 215 11.10 4.30 -0.21
C VAL A 215 9.84 3.49 0.10
N ALA A 216 10.00 2.19 0.32
CA ALA A 216 8.97 1.34 0.89
C ALA A 216 9.10 1.34 2.43
N LEU A 217 8.01 1.61 3.14
CA LEU A 217 7.99 1.78 4.60
C LEU A 217 7.23 0.67 5.33
N GLY A 218 6.13 0.19 4.75
CA GLY A 218 5.28 -0.84 5.36
C GLY A 218 4.96 -1.97 4.40
N VAL A 219 4.80 -3.18 4.93
CA VAL A 219 4.44 -4.38 4.17
C VAL A 219 3.54 -5.27 5.02
N ASN A 220 2.60 -5.97 4.38
CA ASN A 220 1.77 -6.99 5.03
C ASN A 220 2.05 -8.40 4.48
N ASP A 221 1.46 -9.42 5.11
CA ASP A 221 1.60 -10.83 4.71
C ASP A 221 0.97 -11.17 3.36
N GLN A 222 0.35 -10.22 2.66
CA GLN A 222 -0.11 -10.41 1.27
C GLN A 222 0.91 -9.90 0.25
N GLY A 223 2.03 -9.33 0.70
CA GLY A 223 3.00 -8.69 -0.17
C GLY A 223 2.57 -7.32 -0.67
N ARG A 224 1.55 -6.70 -0.07
CA ARG A 224 1.21 -5.31 -0.37
C ARG A 224 2.17 -4.40 0.37
N VAL A 225 2.77 -3.47 -0.37
CA VAL A 225 3.81 -2.58 0.16
C VAL A 225 3.33 -1.15 0.04
N VAL A 226 3.58 -0.33 1.06
CA VAL A 226 3.26 1.11 1.03
C VAL A 226 4.47 1.95 1.33
N GLY A 227 4.47 3.16 0.80
CA GLY A 227 5.59 4.08 0.97
C GLY A 227 5.34 5.41 0.27
N TYR A 228 6.42 5.99 -0.24
CA TYR A 228 6.35 7.21 -1.04
C TYR A 228 7.40 7.24 -2.15
N ALA A 229 7.02 7.81 -3.28
CA ALA A 229 7.87 8.00 -4.45
C ALA A 229 8.27 9.48 -4.59
N PHE A 230 9.40 9.71 -5.27
CA PHE A 230 9.90 11.03 -5.60
C PHE A 230 10.77 11.04 -6.85
N GLU A 231 10.82 12.17 -7.55
CA GLU A 231 11.70 12.36 -8.72
C GLU A 231 13.15 12.64 -8.32
N ARG A 232 13.35 13.33 -7.20
CA ARG A 232 14.66 13.63 -6.61
C ARG A 232 14.56 13.50 -5.09
N PRO A 233 15.65 13.10 -4.40
CA PRO A 233 15.64 13.00 -2.96
C PRO A 233 15.12 14.30 -2.32
N PRO A 234 14.11 14.23 -1.44
CA PRO A 234 13.57 15.41 -0.78
C PRO A 234 14.57 15.98 0.23
N MET A 235 14.48 17.28 0.51
CA MET A 235 15.22 17.87 1.64
C MET A 235 14.84 17.18 2.96
N GLY A 236 15.84 16.92 3.79
CA GLY A 236 15.67 16.22 5.07
C GLY A 236 15.53 14.70 4.94
N PHE A 237 15.87 14.11 3.79
CA PHE A 237 15.98 12.66 3.66
C PHE A 237 17.07 12.12 4.60
N ASP A 238 16.66 11.28 5.53
CA ASP A 238 17.52 10.58 6.48
C ASP A 238 17.19 9.09 6.39
N ARG A 239 18.22 8.25 6.26
CA ARG A 239 18.10 6.80 6.14
C ARG A 239 17.62 6.13 7.43
N VAL A 240 17.75 6.76 8.59
CA VAL A 240 17.13 6.27 9.85
C VAL A 240 15.73 6.88 10.03
N ALA A 241 15.54 8.05 9.40
CA ALA A 241 14.44 9.01 9.37
C ALA A 241 13.34 9.03 8.28
N PRO A 242 13.17 8.09 7.32
CA PRO A 242 12.64 8.41 5.98
C PRO A 242 11.22 8.99 5.93
N TRP A 243 10.41 8.82 6.97
CA TRP A 243 9.05 9.38 7.06
C TRP A 243 9.04 10.88 7.40
N ALA A 244 10.15 11.44 7.88
CA ALA A 244 10.26 12.82 8.35
C ALA A 244 10.42 13.86 7.23
N VAL A 245 10.38 13.42 5.96
CA VAL A 245 10.54 14.27 4.78
C VAL A 245 9.59 15.46 4.77
N MET A 246 10.04 16.57 4.17
CA MET A 246 9.20 17.75 4.00
C MET A 246 8.07 17.49 3.01
N ALA A 247 6.91 18.09 3.28
CA ALA A 247 5.82 18.13 2.31
C ALA A 247 6.27 18.93 1.09
N SER A 248 6.33 18.27 -0.08
CA SER A 248 6.59 18.92 -1.34
C SER A 248 5.72 18.35 -2.44
N ALA A 249 5.57 19.07 -3.55
CA ALA A 249 4.83 18.60 -4.72
C ALA A 249 5.44 17.31 -5.32
N ARG A 250 6.73 17.05 -5.08
CA ARG A 250 7.48 15.92 -5.65
C ARG A 250 7.40 14.62 -4.85
N VAL A 251 6.70 14.62 -3.73
CA VAL A 251 6.51 13.45 -2.88
C VAL A 251 5.07 12.98 -3.02
N GLN A 252 4.89 11.68 -3.27
CA GLN A 252 3.57 11.07 -3.47
C GLN A 252 3.51 9.71 -2.78
N ALA A 253 2.48 9.50 -1.96
CA ALA A 253 2.25 8.20 -1.32
C ALA A 253 1.89 7.15 -2.38
N PHE A 254 2.36 5.93 -2.18
CA PHE A 254 2.04 4.81 -3.06
C PHE A 254 1.64 3.56 -2.31
N GLU A 255 0.98 2.68 -3.06
CA GLU A 255 0.83 1.28 -2.76
C GLU A 255 1.36 0.46 -3.94
N TRP A 256 2.14 -0.58 -3.64
CA TRP A 256 2.53 -1.61 -4.59
C TRP A 256 1.74 -2.88 -4.31
N ALA A 257 1.04 -3.36 -5.34
CA ALA A 257 0.28 -4.60 -5.31
C ALA A 257 0.20 -5.18 -6.73
N GLY A 258 0.35 -6.50 -6.86
CA GLY A 258 0.21 -7.17 -8.17
C GLY A 258 1.26 -6.73 -9.21
N GLY A 259 2.48 -6.36 -8.78
CA GLY A 259 3.59 -6.02 -9.68
C GLY A 259 3.62 -4.56 -10.16
N GLY A 260 2.71 -3.70 -9.68
CA GLY A 260 2.67 -2.28 -10.06
C GLY A 260 2.71 -1.34 -8.87
N LEU A 261 3.44 -0.22 -8.99
CA LEU A 261 3.48 0.85 -8.00
C LEU A 261 2.45 1.94 -8.36
N CYS A 262 1.34 1.94 -7.64
CA CYS A 262 0.22 2.86 -7.87
C CYS A 262 0.25 4.03 -6.88
N PRO A 263 0.14 5.28 -7.33
CA PRO A 263 -0.10 6.41 -6.44
C PRO A 263 -1.38 6.20 -5.63
N LEU A 264 -1.32 6.40 -4.32
CA LEU A 264 -2.51 6.42 -3.47
C LEU A 264 -3.31 7.70 -3.74
N GLN A 265 -4.56 7.52 -4.14
CA GLN A 265 -5.50 8.60 -4.41
C GLN A 265 -6.87 8.25 -3.82
N VAL A 266 -7.60 9.27 -3.39
CA VAL A 266 -8.97 9.15 -2.90
C VAL A 266 -9.83 10.14 -3.67
N GLU A 267 -10.95 9.69 -4.21
CA GLU A 267 -11.88 10.56 -4.92
C GLU A 267 -12.65 11.47 -3.93
N GLY A 268 -12.97 12.69 -4.36
CA GLY A 268 -13.78 13.61 -3.58
C GLY A 268 -13.06 14.31 -2.42
N THR A 269 -11.73 14.25 -2.36
CA THR A 269 -10.91 15.00 -1.40
C THR A 269 -9.85 15.84 -2.11
N ASP A 270 -9.50 16.98 -1.53
CA ASP A 270 -8.37 17.81 -1.93
C ASP A 270 -7.06 17.39 -1.23
N LEU A 271 -7.11 16.41 -0.32
CA LEU A 271 -5.96 15.94 0.43
C LEU A 271 -4.97 15.21 -0.48
N ALA A 272 -3.84 15.84 -0.76
CA ALA A 272 -2.74 15.22 -1.48
C ALA A 272 -1.95 14.30 -0.54
N LEU A 273 -2.09 12.98 -0.71
CA LEU A 273 -1.41 11.97 0.10
C LEU A 273 0.09 11.95 -0.20
N LYS A 274 0.93 12.17 0.82
CA LYS A 274 2.38 12.35 0.64
C LYS A 274 3.19 11.14 1.06
N VAL A 275 2.93 10.60 2.24
CA VAL A 275 3.66 9.44 2.74
C VAL A 275 2.69 8.46 3.36
N ALA A 276 2.71 7.21 2.90
CA ALA A 276 2.08 6.10 3.58
C ALA A 276 3.11 5.40 4.48
N THR A 277 2.83 5.30 5.77
CA THR A 277 3.76 4.85 6.80
C THR A 277 3.52 3.42 7.25
N GLY A 278 2.31 2.88 7.06
CA GLY A 278 1.97 1.51 7.46
C GLY A 278 0.75 0.96 6.73
N ILE A 279 0.69 -0.36 6.63
CA ILE A 279 -0.41 -1.14 6.04
C ILE A 279 -0.64 -2.38 6.91
N ASN A 280 -1.89 -2.78 7.13
CA ASN A 280 -2.24 -3.99 7.87
C ASN A 280 -2.76 -5.12 6.96
N ALA A 281 -3.08 -6.29 7.52
CA ALA A 281 -3.57 -7.43 6.74
C ALA A 281 -4.94 -7.17 6.08
N ARG A 282 -5.75 -6.26 6.64
CA ARG A 282 -7.01 -5.80 6.03
C ARG A 282 -6.82 -4.84 4.87
N GLY A 283 -5.58 -4.40 4.62
CA GLY A 283 -5.27 -3.46 3.55
C GLY A 283 -5.54 -2.00 3.88
N GLN A 284 -5.83 -1.69 5.15
CA GLN A 284 -5.94 -0.33 5.61
C GLN A 284 -4.55 0.31 5.61
N VAL A 285 -4.46 1.57 5.21
CA VAL A 285 -3.20 2.29 5.06
C VAL A 285 -3.24 3.56 5.91
N VAL A 286 -2.17 3.85 6.63
CA VAL A 286 -2.03 5.12 7.38
C VAL A 286 -0.88 5.95 6.86
N GLY A 287 -0.92 7.24 7.13
CA GLY A 287 0.13 8.15 6.70
C GLY A 287 -0.19 9.60 6.95
N TRP A 288 0.41 10.46 6.13
CA TRP A 288 0.11 11.88 6.14
C TRP A 288 0.11 12.49 4.73
N GLY A 289 -0.72 13.51 4.57
CA GLY A 289 -0.86 14.31 3.35
C GLY A 289 -0.82 15.81 3.65
N VAL A 290 -1.16 16.61 2.64
CA VAL A 290 -1.36 18.06 2.75
C VAL A 290 -2.58 18.49 1.94
N SER A 291 -3.36 19.43 2.47
CA SER A 291 -4.43 20.09 1.69
C SER A 291 -3.86 21.36 1.01
N PRO A 292 -4.31 21.70 -0.21
CA PRO A 292 -4.05 22.98 -0.86
C PRO A 292 -4.34 24.21 0.01
N SER A 293 -5.34 24.12 0.89
CA SER A 293 -5.70 25.21 1.81
C SER A 293 -4.68 25.41 2.93
N THR A 294 -3.98 24.36 3.34
CA THR A 294 -2.96 24.38 4.41
C THR A 294 -1.70 23.62 4.00
N PRO A 295 -0.95 24.06 2.97
CA PRO A 295 0.12 23.27 2.34
C PRO A 295 1.34 23.08 3.24
N ARG A 296 1.43 23.84 4.34
CA ARG A 296 2.49 23.74 5.35
C ARG A 296 2.16 22.78 6.51
N LEU A 297 0.90 22.36 6.64
CA LEU A 297 0.47 21.50 7.74
C LEU A 297 0.33 20.06 7.25
N LYS A 298 1.01 19.13 7.94
CA LYS A 298 0.80 17.70 7.72
C LYS A 298 -0.58 17.32 8.25
N ARG A 299 -1.30 16.48 7.50
CA ARG A 299 -2.63 15.98 7.85
C ARG A 299 -2.59 14.46 7.90
N ALA A 300 -2.72 13.89 9.09
CA ALA A 300 -2.77 12.44 9.28
C ALA A 300 -4.00 11.84 8.59
N PHE A 301 -3.83 10.69 7.97
CA PHE A 301 -4.93 9.97 7.36
C PHE A 301 -4.91 8.48 7.74
N ARG A 302 -6.10 7.87 7.71
CA ARG A 302 -6.29 6.44 7.53
C ARG A 302 -7.14 6.20 6.29
N LEU A 303 -6.70 5.32 5.42
CA LEU A 303 -7.44 4.82 4.28
C LEU A 303 -7.97 3.44 4.65
N ASP A 304 -9.28 3.28 4.60
CA ASP A 304 -9.88 1.97 4.68
C ASP A 304 -10.18 1.53 3.26
N PRO A 305 -9.68 0.37 2.80
CA PRO A 305 -10.13 -0.15 1.52
C PRO A 305 -11.64 -0.23 1.60
N THR A 306 -12.32 0.46 0.68
CA THR A 306 -13.72 0.15 0.48
C THR A 306 -13.73 -1.32 0.08
N GLN A 307 -14.63 -2.10 0.68
CA GLN A 307 -14.87 -3.42 0.12
C GLN A 307 -15.13 -3.18 -1.37
N ALA A 308 -14.17 -3.61 -2.21
CA ALA A 308 -14.52 -3.91 -3.58
C ALA A 308 -15.72 -4.83 -3.43
N THR A 309 -16.85 -4.47 -4.04
CA THR A 309 -18.02 -5.34 -4.05
C THR A 309 -17.50 -6.74 -4.31
N ARG A 310 -17.73 -7.70 -3.40
CA ARG A 310 -17.26 -9.08 -3.61
C ARG A 310 -17.99 -9.56 -4.85
N VAL A 311 -17.31 -9.44 -5.98
CA VAL A 311 -17.83 -9.89 -7.25
C VAL A 311 -17.21 -11.23 -7.56
N THR A 312 -18.06 -12.20 -7.85
CA THR A 312 -17.62 -13.47 -8.41
C THR A 312 -17.53 -13.29 -9.91
N VAL A 313 -16.33 -13.39 -10.49
CA VAL A 313 -16.14 -13.40 -11.94
C VAL A 313 -16.06 -14.84 -12.43
N ARG A 314 -16.89 -15.18 -13.41
CA ARG A 314 -16.89 -16.51 -14.02
C ARG A 314 -17.22 -16.45 -15.52
N PRO A 315 -16.88 -17.49 -16.28
CA PRO A 315 -17.34 -17.61 -17.66
C PRO A 315 -18.87 -17.48 -17.75
N ALA A 316 -19.32 -16.74 -18.75
CA ALA A 316 -20.73 -16.63 -19.12
C ALA A 316 -21.17 -17.90 -19.84
N ARG A 317 -22.44 -18.29 -19.65
CA ARG A 317 -23.05 -19.39 -20.39
C ARG A 317 -23.89 -18.86 -21.55
N PRO A 318 -24.08 -19.63 -22.64
CA PRO A 318 -24.88 -19.19 -23.78
C PRO A 318 -26.33 -18.79 -23.45
N ASP A 319 -26.93 -19.42 -22.44
CA ASP A 319 -28.28 -19.12 -21.93
C ASP A 319 -28.33 -17.81 -21.11
N GLU A 320 -27.19 -17.17 -20.84
CA GLU A 320 -27.08 -15.88 -20.14
C GLU A 320 -26.87 -14.71 -21.12
N LEU A 321 -27.17 -14.92 -22.41
CA LEU A 321 -27.04 -13.91 -23.45
C LEU A 321 -27.77 -12.62 -23.10
N ASP A 322 -29.00 -12.72 -22.60
CA ASP A 322 -29.81 -11.54 -22.29
C ASP A 322 -29.14 -10.67 -21.22
N CYS A 323 -28.53 -11.27 -20.20
CA CYS A 323 -27.76 -10.55 -19.17
C CYS A 323 -26.57 -9.77 -19.76
N LEU A 324 -25.91 -10.31 -20.79
CA LEU A 324 -24.81 -9.62 -21.48
C LEU A 324 -25.35 -8.45 -22.31
N LEU A 325 -26.45 -8.67 -23.04
CA LEU A 325 -27.09 -7.66 -23.89
C LEU A 325 -27.61 -6.46 -23.08
N GLU A 326 -28.14 -6.70 -21.88
CA GLU A 326 -28.62 -5.64 -20.97
C GLU A 326 -27.54 -4.63 -20.56
N LEU A 327 -26.27 -5.05 -20.55
CA LEU A 327 -25.14 -4.18 -20.18
C LEU A 327 -24.57 -3.36 -21.36
N LEU A 328 -24.88 -3.72 -22.61
CA LEU A 328 -24.33 -3.06 -23.81
C LEU A 328 -24.60 -1.55 -23.91
N PRO A 329 -25.76 -1.00 -23.50
CA PRO A 329 -25.98 0.44 -23.49
C PRO A 329 -24.93 1.21 -22.68
N ARG A 330 -24.26 0.57 -21.71
CA ARG A 330 -23.16 1.18 -20.93
C ARG A 330 -21.95 1.55 -21.79
N LEU A 331 -21.74 0.91 -22.93
CA LEU A 331 -20.63 1.21 -23.86
C LEU A 331 -20.76 2.60 -24.48
N ALA A 332 -21.99 3.15 -24.54
CA ALA A 332 -22.27 4.49 -25.02
C ALA A 332 -22.42 5.54 -23.89
N ALA A 333 -22.07 5.20 -22.64
CA ALA A 333 -22.23 6.09 -21.49
C ALA A 333 -21.07 7.09 -21.34
N PHE A 334 -20.89 7.95 -22.35
CA PHE A 334 -19.98 9.10 -22.40
C PHE A 334 -20.47 10.10 -23.46
N ASP A 335 -19.87 11.29 -23.52
CA ASP A 335 -20.24 12.28 -24.53
C ASP A 335 -19.91 11.78 -25.95
N LEU A 336 -20.94 11.49 -26.73
CA LEU A 336 -20.78 10.96 -28.08
C LEU A 336 -20.48 12.08 -29.09
N PRO A 337 -19.70 11.80 -30.14
CA PRO A 337 -19.59 12.69 -31.28
C PRO A 337 -20.98 13.03 -31.85
N PRO A 338 -21.25 14.29 -32.27
CA PRO A 338 -22.61 14.75 -32.63
C PRO A 338 -23.33 13.97 -33.74
N ARG A 339 -22.61 13.19 -34.55
CA ARG A 339 -23.13 12.42 -35.67
C ARG A 339 -23.29 10.93 -35.38
N ARG A 340 -23.20 10.51 -34.11
CA ARG A 340 -23.35 9.11 -33.71
C ARG A 340 -24.55 8.91 -32.81
N LEU A 341 -25.28 7.83 -33.06
CA LEU A 341 -26.33 7.37 -32.17
C LEU A 341 -25.73 6.40 -31.13
N PRO A 342 -26.19 6.41 -29.87
CA PRO A 342 -25.69 5.51 -28.83
C PRO A 342 -25.71 4.03 -29.22
N GLN A 343 -26.74 3.59 -29.95
CA GLN A 343 -26.93 2.21 -30.39
C GLN A 343 -25.85 1.74 -31.37
N GLU A 344 -25.33 2.64 -32.21
CA GLU A 344 -24.30 2.32 -33.20
C GLU A 344 -22.98 1.89 -32.57
N LEU A 345 -22.76 2.20 -31.29
CA LEU A 345 -21.53 1.85 -30.58
C LEU A 345 -21.50 0.41 -30.06
N TRP A 346 -22.66 -0.25 -29.93
CA TRP A 346 -22.75 -1.58 -29.32
C TRP A 346 -23.58 -2.59 -30.12
N GLN A 347 -24.24 -2.17 -31.20
CA GLN A 347 -25.01 -3.08 -32.05
C GLN A 347 -24.13 -4.20 -32.65
N GLY A 348 -22.90 -3.88 -33.05
CA GLY A 348 -21.94 -4.87 -33.52
C GLY A 348 -21.56 -5.89 -32.44
N ASP A 349 -21.36 -5.42 -31.21
CA ASP A 349 -21.11 -6.29 -30.06
C ASP A 349 -22.32 -7.19 -29.75
N ALA A 350 -23.54 -6.66 -29.88
CA ALA A 350 -24.76 -7.43 -29.70
C ALA A 350 -24.87 -8.57 -30.72
N ASP A 351 -24.53 -8.32 -31.98
CA ASP A 351 -24.56 -9.32 -33.04
C ASP A 351 -23.47 -10.38 -32.83
N MET A 352 -22.27 -9.98 -32.41
CA MET A 352 -21.21 -10.89 -32.00
C MET A 352 -21.65 -11.78 -30.83
N LEU A 353 -22.22 -11.21 -29.77
CA LEU A 353 -22.67 -11.97 -28.60
C LEU A 353 -23.77 -12.97 -28.96
N ARG A 354 -24.71 -12.60 -29.85
CA ARG A 354 -25.72 -13.53 -30.39
C ARG A 354 -25.08 -14.68 -31.18
N ALA A 355 -24.03 -14.40 -31.96
CA ALA A 355 -23.29 -15.43 -32.69
C ALA A 355 -22.52 -16.35 -31.74
N TRP A 356 -21.86 -15.79 -30.72
CA TRP A 356 -21.20 -16.53 -29.65
C TRP A 356 -22.15 -17.47 -28.91
N ALA A 357 -23.33 -17.00 -28.50
CA ALA A 357 -24.32 -17.82 -27.80
C ALA A 357 -24.85 -18.97 -28.66
N ARG A 358 -24.80 -18.85 -30.00
CA ARG A 358 -25.14 -19.93 -30.94
C ARG A 358 -23.97 -20.86 -31.25
N GLY A 359 -22.79 -20.59 -30.69
CA GLY A 359 -21.55 -21.36 -30.93
C GLY A 359 -20.84 -21.00 -32.24
N TYR A 360 -21.21 -19.90 -32.90
CA TYR A 360 -20.60 -19.47 -34.17
C TYR A 360 -19.31 -18.66 -33.99
N GLU A 361 -18.93 -18.34 -32.75
CA GLU A 361 -17.71 -17.58 -32.41
C GLU A 361 -16.82 -18.36 -31.42
N PRO A 362 -16.23 -19.50 -31.81
CA PRO A 362 -15.42 -20.34 -30.93
C PRO A 362 -14.14 -19.64 -30.41
N GLN A 363 -13.69 -18.60 -31.09
CA GLN A 363 -12.55 -17.76 -30.71
C GLN A 363 -12.91 -16.68 -29.68
N CYS A 364 -14.19 -16.54 -29.33
CA CYS A 364 -14.69 -15.58 -28.35
C CYS A 364 -15.00 -16.24 -27.02
N ALA A 365 -14.62 -15.58 -25.93
CA ALA A 365 -15.01 -15.95 -24.59
C ALA A 365 -15.60 -14.75 -23.86
N CYS A 366 -16.61 -15.01 -23.04
CA CYS A 366 -17.34 -13.99 -22.29
C CYS A 366 -17.30 -14.30 -20.80
N TRP A 367 -17.22 -13.28 -19.95
CA TRP A 367 -17.33 -13.39 -18.50
C TRP A 367 -18.42 -12.49 -17.95
N LEU A 368 -19.01 -12.94 -16.85
CA LEU A 368 -19.91 -12.16 -16.01
C LEU A 368 -19.26 -11.89 -14.67
N ALA A 369 -19.49 -10.70 -14.14
CA ALA A 369 -19.26 -10.37 -12.75
C ALA A 369 -20.61 -10.37 -12.02
N LEU A 370 -20.70 -11.16 -10.95
CA LEU A 370 -21.89 -11.26 -10.11
C LEU A 370 -21.62 -10.67 -8.74
N ASP A 371 -22.52 -9.86 -8.20
CA ASP A 371 -22.42 -9.38 -6.82
C ASP A 371 -22.80 -10.47 -5.78
N GLU A 372 -22.80 -10.10 -4.50
CA GLU A 372 -23.13 -11.01 -3.39
C GLU A 372 -24.57 -11.54 -3.43
N SER A 373 -25.47 -10.85 -4.12
CA SER A 373 -26.86 -11.29 -4.36
C SER A 373 -27.00 -12.20 -5.58
N ALA A 374 -25.87 -12.53 -6.24
CA ALA A 374 -25.79 -13.20 -7.53
C ALA A 374 -26.42 -12.38 -8.69
N ALA A 375 -26.54 -11.06 -8.55
CA ALA A 375 -26.97 -10.20 -9.64
C ALA A 375 -25.81 -9.91 -10.59
N VAL A 376 -26.07 -9.90 -11.91
CA VAL A 376 -25.07 -9.55 -12.92
C VAL A 376 -24.80 -8.05 -12.88
N VAL A 377 -23.55 -7.68 -12.58
CA VAL A 377 -23.12 -6.28 -12.39
C VAL A 377 -22.09 -5.81 -13.41
N GLY A 378 -21.59 -6.71 -14.25
CA GLY A 378 -20.67 -6.38 -15.34
C GLY A 378 -20.37 -7.56 -16.23
N CYS A 379 -19.82 -7.28 -17.41
CA CYS A 379 -19.39 -8.28 -18.37
C CYS A 379 -18.18 -7.83 -19.18
N CYS A 380 -17.43 -8.80 -19.69
CA CYS A 380 -16.44 -8.57 -20.74
C CYS A 380 -16.52 -9.67 -21.80
N ALA A 381 -16.11 -9.34 -23.02
CA ALA A 381 -15.89 -10.31 -24.08
C ALA A 381 -14.51 -10.09 -24.68
N VAL A 382 -13.79 -11.18 -24.91
CA VAL A 382 -12.46 -11.19 -25.51
C VAL A 382 -12.45 -12.15 -26.69
N ARG A 383 -11.72 -11.80 -27.74
CA ARG A 383 -11.56 -12.59 -28.96
C ARG A 383 -10.09 -12.88 -29.20
N LEU A 384 -9.74 -14.14 -29.45
CA LEU A 384 -8.40 -14.47 -29.96
C LEU A 384 -8.26 -14.00 -31.40
N ARG A 385 -7.18 -13.27 -31.68
CA ARG A 385 -6.78 -12.89 -33.04
C ARG A 385 -5.30 -12.55 -33.07
N PRO A 386 -4.58 -12.79 -34.17
CA PRO A 386 -3.19 -12.36 -34.30
C PRO A 386 -3.05 -10.84 -34.13
N GLU A 387 -1.92 -10.40 -33.57
CA GLU A 387 -1.58 -8.98 -33.56
C GLU A 387 -1.37 -8.48 -35.00
N LEU A 388 -1.92 -7.30 -35.31
CA LEU A 388 -2.11 -6.83 -36.68
C LEU A 388 -0.80 -6.72 -37.47
N LEU A 389 0.30 -6.31 -36.83
CA LEU A 389 1.58 -6.07 -37.50
C LEU A 389 2.53 -7.28 -37.43
N SER A 390 2.69 -7.84 -36.24
CA SER A 390 3.65 -8.90 -35.94
C SER A 390 3.10 -10.30 -36.18
N GLN A 391 1.77 -10.45 -36.32
CA GLN A 391 1.08 -11.74 -36.45
C GLN A 391 1.30 -12.70 -35.27
N LYS A 392 1.85 -12.22 -34.15
CA LYS A 392 2.03 -13.02 -32.93
C LYS A 392 0.66 -13.35 -32.32
N PRO A 393 0.54 -14.49 -31.61
CA PRO A 393 -0.67 -14.83 -30.87
C PRO A 393 -1.09 -13.69 -29.94
N SER A 394 -2.33 -13.22 -30.09
CA SER A 394 -2.84 -12.07 -29.36
C SER A 394 -4.34 -12.24 -29.08
N ALA A 395 -4.88 -11.30 -28.34
CA ALA A 395 -6.30 -11.19 -28.08
C ALA A 395 -6.78 -9.74 -28.28
N HIS A 396 -8.08 -9.57 -28.50
CA HIS A 396 -8.74 -8.28 -28.52
C HIS A 396 -9.85 -8.27 -27.48
N LEU A 397 -9.84 -7.28 -26.59
CA LEU A 397 -10.98 -7.00 -25.72
C LEU A 397 -12.04 -6.31 -26.58
N GLU A 398 -13.09 -7.05 -26.92
CA GLU A 398 -14.20 -6.57 -27.75
C GLU A 398 -15.06 -5.59 -26.95
N LEU A 399 -15.39 -5.96 -25.71
CA LEU A 399 -16.19 -5.12 -24.82
C LEU A 399 -15.82 -5.32 -23.35
N LEU A 400 -16.02 -4.25 -22.58
CA LEU A 400 -16.02 -4.23 -21.13
C LEU A 400 -17.10 -3.27 -20.65
N ALA A 401 -18.11 -3.80 -19.97
CA ALA A 401 -19.24 -3.02 -19.46
C ALA A 401 -19.46 -3.31 -17.97
N VAL A 402 -19.69 -2.25 -17.20
CA VAL A 402 -20.00 -2.32 -15.76
C VAL A 402 -21.28 -1.52 -15.52
N GLY A 403 -22.22 -2.12 -14.79
CA GLY A 403 -23.47 -1.50 -14.37
C GLY A 403 -23.21 -0.15 -13.68
N ALA A 404 -24.11 0.81 -13.90
CA ALA A 404 -23.90 2.20 -13.45
C ALA A 404 -23.60 2.30 -11.94
N ASP A 405 -24.36 1.57 -11.13
CA ASP A 405 -24.22 1.57 -9.66
C ASP A 405 -23.02 0.78 -9.15
N ASN A 406 -22.29 0.11 -10.04
CA ASN A 406 -21.17 -0.78 -9.70
C ASN A 406 -19.82 -0.28 -10.23
N GLN A 407 -19.80 0.93 -10.79
CA GLN A 407 -18.56 1.60 -11.21
C GLN A 407 -17.74 2.07 -10.00
N GLY A 408 -16.41 2.12 -10.14
CA GLY A 408 -15.51 2.51 -9.06
C GLY A 408 -15.33 1.44 -7.96
N LYS A 409 -16.06 0.32 -8.03
CA LYS A 409 -16.04 -0.75 -7.01
C LYS A 409 -15.11 -1.94 -7.35
N GLY A 410 -14.22 -1.79 -8.33
CA GLY A 410 -13.27 -2.83 -8.74
C GLY A 410 -13.79 -3.87 -9.73
N VAL A 411 -15.07 -3.85 -10.11
CA VAL A 411 -15.69 -4.83 -11.03
C VAL A 411 -14.98 -4.93 -12.38
N GLY A 412 -14.64 -3.78 -12.98
CA GLY A 412 -13.92 -3.75 -14.26
C GLY A 412 -12.53 -4.37 -14.17
N GLN A 413 -11.82 -4.17 -13.04
CA GLN A 413 -10.48 -4.74 -12.83
C GLN A 413 -10.55 -6.27 -12.70
N ALA A 414 -11.55 -6.79 -11.97
CA ALA A 414 -11.76 -8.23 -11.85
C ALA A 414 -12.10 -8.89 -13.21
N LEU A 415 -12.93 -8.24 -14.03
CA LEU A 415 -13.25 -8.70 -15.38
C LEU A 415 -12.02 -8.69 -16.32
N MET A 416 -11.19 -7.65 -16.24
CA MET A 416 -9.94 -7.57 -17.01
C MET A 416 -8.96 -8.68 -16.62
N GLN A 417 -8.76 -8.92 -15.32
CA GLN A 417 -7.89 -9.99 -14.85
C GLN A 417 -8.34 -11.36 -15.37
N ALA A 418 -9.65 -11.63 -15.39
CA ALA A 418 -10.19 -12.87 -15.95
C ALA A 418 -9.92 -13.00 -17.46
N ALA A 419 -10.17 -11.93 -18.21
CA ALA A 419 -9.90 -11.89 -19.66
C ALA A 419 -8.41 -12.08 -19.99
N GLU A 420 -7.52 -11.39 -19.25
CA GLU A 420 -6.06 -11.51 -19.43
C GLU A 420 -5.54 -12.90 -19.08
N SER A 421 -6.07 -13.50 -18.00
CA SER A 421 -5.69 -14.84 -17.56
C SER A 421 -6.08 -15.87 -18.61
N TRP A 422 -7.32 -15.80 -19.10
CA TRP A 422 -7.77 -16.67 -20.19
C TRP A 422 -6.97 -16.47 -21.47
N ALA A 423 -6.73 -15.22 -21.90
CA ALA A 423 -5.97 -14.96 -23.12
C ALA A 423 -4.56 -15.56 -23.03
N ARG A 424 -3.92 -15.46 -21.86
CA ARG A 424 -2.62 -16.06 -21.58
C ARG A 424 -2.67 -17.59 -21.62
N GLU A 425 -3.70 -18.21 -21.05
CA GLU A 425 -3.93 -19.66 -21.13
C GLU A 425 -4.10 -20.15 -22.57
N GLN A 426 -4.69 -19.32 -23.45
CA GLN A 426 -4.81 -19.58 -24.88
C GLN A 426 -3.53 -19.26 -25.69
N GLY A 427 -2.44 -18.87 -25.01
CA GLY A 427 -1.14 -18.60 -25.62
C GLY A 427 -0.96 -17.21 -26.20
N ALA A 428 -1.88 -16.27 -25.94
CA ALA A 428 -1.72 -14.88 -26.37
C ALA A 428 -0.57 -14.19 -25.60
N VAL A 429 0.28 -13.46 -26.32
CA VAL A 429 1.40 -12.69 -25.73
C VAL A 429 1.09 -11.19 -25.62
N SER A 430 -0.05 -10.76 -26.13
CA SER A 430 -0.54 -9.38 -26.02
C SER A 430 -2.07 -9.35 -26.06
N MET A 431 -2.64 -8.24 -25.58
CA MET A 431 -4.06 -7.93 -25.71
C MET A 431 -4.22 -6.49 -26.21
N SER A 432 -5.15 -6.29 -27.14
CA SER A 432 -5.47 -4.99 -27.72
C SER A 432 -6.91 -4.58 -27.40
N LEU A 433 -7.22 -3.29 -27.48
CA LEU A 433 -8.56 -2.74 -27.34
C LEU A 433 -8.67 -1.43 -28.13
N HIS A 434 -9.89 -0.96 -28.38
CA HIS A 434 -10.13 0.37 -28.89
C HIS A 434 -10.93 1.19 -27.88
N VAL A 435 -10.54 2.45 -27.70
CA VAL A 435 -11.24 3.40 -26.83
C VAL A 435 -11.32 4.76 -27.50
N PHE A 436 -12.48 5.42 -27.40
CA PHE A 436 -12.65 6.77 -27.93
C PHE A 436 -11.76 7.76 -27.18
N ALA A 437 -11.13 8.68 -27.92
CA ALA A 437 -10.19 9.66 -27.35
C ALA A 437 -10.83 10.55 -26.26
N ASN A 438 -12.12 10.86 -26.38
CA ASN A 438 -12.89 11.66 -25.44
C ASN A 438 -13.50 10.84 -24.29
N ASN A 439 -13.39 9.51 -24.29
CA ASN A 439 -13.78 8.67 -23.16
C ASN A 439 -12.66 8.65 -22.11
N GLN A 440 -12.47 9.79 -21.44
CA GLN A 440 -11.40 10.00 -20.46
C GLN A 440 -11.47 9.01 -19.30
N ARG A 441 -12.68 8.59 -18.93
CA ARG A 441 -12.90 7.60 -17.86
C ARG A 441 -12.31 6.24 -18.23
N ALA A 442 -12.63 5.72 -19.42
CA ALA A 442 -12.07 4.44 -19.88
C ALA A 442 -10.56 4.53 -20.11
N ARG A 443 -10.05 5.66 -20.62
CA ARG A 443 -8.61 5.90 -20.83
C ARG A 443 -7.78 6.02 -19.55
N ARG A 444 -8.39 6.30 -18.41
CA ARG A 444 -7.71 6.26 -17.10
C ARG A 444 -7.74 4.86 -16.48
N PHE A 445 -8.68 4.03 -16.93
CA PHE A 445 -8.84 2.68 -16.45
C PHE A 445 -7.85 1.71 -17.11
N TYR A 446 -7.69 1.82 -18.44
CA TYR A 446 -6.62 1.18 -19.21
C TYR A 446 -5.34 2.02 -19.13
#